data_AF-A0A7W0URN7-F1
#
_entry.id   AF-A0A7W0URN7-F1
#
_cell.length_a   1.000
_cell.length_b   1.000
_cell.length_c   1.000
_cell.angle_alpha   90.00
_cell.angle_beta   90.00
_cell.angle_gamma   90.00
#
_symmetry.space_group_name_H-M   'P 1'
#
loop_
_entity.id
_entity.type
_entity.pdbx_description
1 polymer ?
#
loop_
_entity_poly.entity_id
_entity_poly.type
_entity_poly.pdbx_seq_one_letter_code
_entity_poly.pdbx_strand_id
1 'polypeptide(L)' 'PPLEAFRLRTEPWLFTIDADGRVAARLEGSFGTDEFREAVEAALG' A
#
# COMPACT_ATOMS: atom_id res chain seq x y z
N PRO A 1 -16.99 9.97 0.12
CA PRO A 1 -17.54 8.72 0.68
C PRO A 1 -16.58 7.52 0.69
N PRO A 2 -15.90 7.12 -0.43
CA PRO A 2 -14.99 5.97 -0.42
C PRO A 2 -13.74 6.15 0.45
N LEU A 3 -13.10 7.31 0.43
CA LEU A 3 -11.86 7.57 1.19
C LEU A 3 -12.08 7.41 2.70
N GLU A 4 -13.20 7.93 3.22
CA GLU A 4 -13.58 7.77 4.63
C GLU A 4 -13.90 6.30 4.96
N ALA A 5 -14.63 5.61 4.09
CA ALA A 5 -14.99 4.19 4.28
C ALA A 5 -13.73 3.29 4.35
N PHE A 6 -12.69 3.63 3.59
CA PHE A 6 -11.42 2.89 3.55
C PHE A 6 -10.31 3.53 4.41
N ARG A 7 -10.66 4.55 5.23
CA ARG A 7 -9.74 5.27 6.14
C ARG A 7 -8.47 5.82 5.46
N LEU A 8 -8.62 6.31 4.23
CA LEU A 8 -7.55 6.90 3.44
C LEU A 8 -7.43 8.39 3.74
N ARG A 9 -6.39 8.75 4.51
CA ARG A 9 -6.25 10.09 5.09
C ARG A 9 -5.38 11.02 4.25
N THR A 10 -4.30 10.50 3.67
CA THR A 10 -3.30 11.34 2.97
C THR A 10 -2.81 10.71 1.68
N GLU A 11 -2.92 11.44 0.58
CA GLU A 11 -2.37 11.06 -0.73
C GLU A 11 -0.85 11.33 -0.81
N PRO A 12 -0.10 10.59 -1.65
CA PRO A 12 -0.51 9.45 -2.46
C PRO A 12 -0.74 8.16 -1.64
N TRP A 13 -1.45 7.19 -2.22
CA TRP A 13 -1.65 5.86 -1.65
C TRP A 13 -1.00 4.77 -2.50
N LEU A 14 -0.34 3.82 -1.85
CA LEU A 14 0.17 2.60 -2.47
C LEU A 14 -0.39 1.39 -1.73
N PHE A 15 -0.86 0.40 -2.50
CA PHE A 15 -1.23 -0.92 -2.02
C PHE A 15 -0.52 -1.97 -2.84
N THR A 16 0.09 -2.95 -2.18
CA THR A 16 0.61 -4.14 -2.85
C THR A 16 -0.23 -5.35 -2.47
N ILE A 17 -0.48 -6.22 -3.43
CA ILE A 17 -1.41 -7.34 -3.32
C ILE A 17 -0.64 -8.63 -3.59
N ASP A 18 -0.75 -9.61 -2.71
CA ASP A 18 -0.10 -10.92 -2.87
C ASP A 18 -0.83 -11.82 -3.89
N ALA A 19 -0.26 -12.99 -4.17
CA ALA A 19 -0.83 -13.96 -5.12
C ALA A 19 -2.21 -14.51 -4.71
N ASP A 20 -2.56 -14.43 -3.42
CA ASP A 20 -3.87 -14.84 -2.89
C ASP A 20 -4.90 -13.69 -2.92
N GLY A 21 -4.51 -12.52 -3.42
CA GLY A 21 -5.37 -11.34 -3.49
C GLY A 21 -5.49 -10.57 -2.16
N ARG A 22 -4.59 -10.79 -1.19
CA ARG A 22 -4.57 -10.06 0.09
C ARG A 22 -3.69 -8.82 0.00
N VAL A 23 -4.07 -7.77 0.72
CA VAL A 23 -3.22 -6.58 0.87
C VAL A 23 -1.99 -6.95 1.71
N ALA A 24 -0.82 -6.95 1.06
CA ALA A 24 0.45 -7.28 1.69
C ALA A 24 1.10 -6.05 2.35
N ALA A 25 1.01 -4.89 1.71
CA ALA A 25 1.44 -3.61 2.28
C ALA A 25 0.51 -2.46 1.87
N ARG A 26 0.52 -1.40 2.69
CA ARG A 26 -0.23 -0.15 2.50
C ARG A 26 0.61 1.04 2.95
N LEU A 27 0.89 1.97 2.03
CA LEU A 27 1.58 3.23 2.32
C LEU A 27 0.64 4.42 2.05
N GLU A 28 0.73 5.45 2.88
CA GLU A 28 0.01 6.72 2.72
C GLU A 28 0.99 7.89 2.86
N GLY A 29 0.81 8.93 2.06
CA GLY A 29 1.67 10.11 2.08
C GLY A 29 2.95 9.94 1.25
N SER A 30 3.94 10.80 1.47
CA SER A 30 5.19 10.76 0.71
C SER A 30 6.02 9.53 1.11
N PHE A 31 6.36 8.69 0.13
CA PHE A 31 7.24 7.53 0.30
C PHE A 31 8.36 7.56 -0.73
N GLY A 32 9.52 7.00 -0.38
CA GLY A 32 10.68 6.87 -1.24
C GLY A 32 10.72 5.53 -1.98
N THR A 33 11.80 5.29 -2.70
CA THR A 33 12.03 4.05 -3.45
C THR A 33 12.28 2.85 -2.55
N ASP A 34 12.83 3.07 -1.35
CA ASP A 34 13.09 1.99 -0.41
C ASP A 34 11.79 1.45 0.18
N GLU A 35 10.89 2.33 0.64
CA GLU A 35 9.58 1.94 1.14
C GLU A 35 8.74 1.30 0.03
N PHE A 36 8.86 1.78 -1.21
CA PHE A 36 8.22 1.17 -2.36
C PHE A 36 8.72 -0.25 -2.60
N ARG A 37 10.04 -0.46 -2.60
CA ARG A 37 10.66 -1.78 -2.79
C ARG A 37 10.22 -2.75 -1.70
N GLU A 38 10.27 -2.34 -0.44
CA GLU A 38 9.82 -3.16 0.69
C GLU A 38 8.34 -3.55 0.58
N ALA A 39 7.48 -2.63 0.14
CA ALA A 39 6.07 -2.92 -0.08
C ALA A 39 5.86 -3.98 -1.18
N VAL A 40 6.67 -3.95 -2.25
CA VAL A 40 6.61 -4.97 -3.32
C VAL A 40 7.14 -6.31 -2.81
N GLU A 41 8.28 -6.33 -2.11
CA GLU A 41 8.86 -7.53 -1.53
C GLU A 41 7.87 -8.24 -0.58
N ALA A 42 7.12 -7.47 0.23
CA ALA A 42 6.08 -8.01 1.10
C ALA A 42 4.98 -8.77 0.35
N ALA A 43 4.69 -8.42 -0.91
CA ALA A 43 3.70 -9.10 -1.74
C ALA A 43 4.24 -10.33 -2.47
N LEU A 44 5.57 -10.50 -2.50
CA LEU A 44 6.22 -11.61 -3.19
C LEU A 44 6.39 -12.86 -2.32
N GLY A 45 6.48 -12.70 -0.99
CA GLY A 45 6.60 -13.81 -0.04
C GLY A 45 7.97 -14.47 -0.03
#